data_AF-A0A497C3R8-F1
#
_entry.id   AF-A0A497C3R8-F1
#
_cell.length_a   1.000
_cell.length_b   1.000
_cell.length_c   1.000
_cell.angle_alpha   90.00
_cell.angle_beta   90.00
_cell.angle_gamma   90.00
#
_symmetry.space_group_name_H-M   'P 1'
#
loop_
_entity.id
_entity.type
_entity.pdbx_description
1 polymer ?
#
loop_
_entity_poly.entity_id
_entity_poly.type
_entity_poly.pdbx_seq_one_letter_code
_entity_poly.pdbx_strand_id
1 'polypeptide(L)'
;MTAYPGTQTDAQVMLPAIRLPGPVKGISWAEGNYYPFFTNLDPGPGPTPLWEPVSEPADNPEDQPKRMIELRYLSAPSPAFIEDAVASFSSLRAAVIEEAGWDFLSTLENAFVPLDKTLSPGINLDWLYTGRGMMINDIPRLADWLVLVREDYGCQTFWRVYIKAYNQQGYQGQPLQTNIWDLNARYSGDNAAYENGGAFSATIPAGYWVDFTSLAQAHGWTRFPTQLHWQFSEKASRYQYFAFTQGLDLETALLDLYSLEEIQNLIDPASP
;
A
#
# COMPACT_ATOMS: atom_id res chain seq x y z
N MET A 1 -14.16 10.88 17.17
CA MET A 1 -14.72 12.02 17.94
C MET A 1 -15.38 11.42 19.17
N THR A 2 -14.71 11.44 20.32
CA THR A 2 -15.30 10.98 21.59
C THR A 2 -15.13 12.09 22.60
N ALA A 3 -16.17 12.88 22.81
CA ALA A 3 -16.27 13.81 23.93
C ALA A 3 -17.19 13.16 24.97
N TYR A 4 -16.61 12.81 26.13
CA TYR A 4 -17.40 12.53 27.31
C TYR A 4 -17.85 13.87 27.92
N PRO A 5 -19.12 14.05 28.29
CA PRO A 5 -19.56 15.24 29.01
C PRO A 5 -19.14 15.10 30.48
N GLY A 6 -18.01 15.71 30.85
CA GLY A 6 -17.58 15.83 32.24
C GLY A 6 -17.87 17.23 32.76
N THR A 7 -18.62 17.33 33.86
CA THR A 7 -18.76 18.58 34.63
C THR A 7 -17.43 18.97 35.24
N GLN A 8 -17.22 20.27 35.42
CA GLN A 8 -15.97 21.03 35.62
C GLN A 8 -15.06 20.64 36.82
N THR A 9 -15.29 19.51 37.48
CA THR A 9 -14.56 19.06 38.69
C THR A 9 -13.91 17.69 38.60
N ASP A 10 -14.11 16.91 37.53
CA ASP A 10 -13.43 15.63 37.36
C ASP A 10 -12.13 15.77 36.56
N ALA A 11 -11.08 15.08 37.03
CA ALA A 11 -9.81 14.96 36.32
C ALA A 11 -10.05 14.32 34.95
N GLN A 12 -10.02 15.15 33.90
CA GLN A 12 -10.14 14.69 32.53
C GLN A 12 -8.87 13.90 32.19
N VAL A 13 -9.00 12.57 32.11
CA VAL A 13 -7.95 11.70 31.57
C VAL A 13 -7.92 11.93 30.06
N MET A 14 -7.06 12.85 29.62
CA MET A 14 -6.69 12.96 28.21
C MET A 14 -5.71 11.84 27.88
N LEU A 15 -6.21 10.75 27.32
CA LEU A 15 -5.35 9.74 26.71
C LEU A 15 -4.82 10.30 25.39
N PRO A 16 -3.49 10.28 25.16
CA PRO A 16 -2.95 10.65 23.87
C PRO A 16 -3.48 9.68 22.80
N ALA A 17 -3.83 10.21 21.62
CA ALA A 17 -4.20 9.37 20.50
C ALA A 17 -2.95 8.63 19.99
N ILE A 18 -2.90 7.32 20.21
CA ILE A 18 -1.84 6.46 19.69
C ILE A 18 -2.32 5.90 18.34
N ARG A 19 -1.48 6.00 17.30
CA ARG A 19 -1.77 5.33 16.02
C ARG A 19 -1.67 3.83 16.23
N LEU A 20 -2.74 3.12 15.88
CA LEU A 20 -2.68 1.67 15.77
C LEU A 20 -1.88 1.29 14.52
N PRO A 21 -1.05 0.24 14.58
CA PRO A 21 -0.22 -0.20 13.46
C PRO A 21 -1.04 -0.80 12.31
N GLY A 22 -2.33 -1.03 12.49
CA GLY A 22 -3.20 -1.64 11.50
C GLY A 22 -4.69 -1.43 11.77
N PRO A 23 -5.56 -1.90 10.86
CA PRO A 23 -6.99 -1.76 10.99
C PRO A 23 -7.53 -2.62 12.13
N VAL A 24 -8.53 -2.10 12.84
CA VAL A 24 -9.27 -2.86 13.86
C VAL A 24 -10.12 -3.92 13.14
N LYS A 25 -9.78 -5.20 13.33
CA LYS A 25 -10.48 -6.34 12.70
C LYS A 25 -11.70 -6.83 13.49
N GLY A 26 -11.92 -6.33 14.71
CA GLY A 26 -13.08 -6.69 15.51
C GLY A 26 -13.04 -6.09 16.92
N ILE A 27 -14.17 -6.20 17.61
CA ILE A 27 -14.32 -5.93 19.04
C ILE A 27 -14.85 -7.24 19.64
N SER A 28 -14.16 -7.75 20.65
CA SER A 28 -14.63 -8.88 21.46
C SER A 28 -14.79 -8.41 22.90
N TRP A 29 -15.89 -8.80 23.53
CA TRP A 29 -16.12 -8.57 24.95
C TRP A 29 -15.74 -9.83 25.69
N ALA A 30 -14.76 -9.72 26.59
CA ALA A 30 -14.43 -10.77 27.56
C ALA A 30 -14.76 -10.26 28.96
N GLU A 31 -15.25 -11.15 29.84
CA GLU A 31 -15.41 -10.81 31.25
C GLU A 31 -14.02 -10.48 31.84
N GLY A 32 -13.83 -9.22 32.23
CA GLY A 32 -12.59 -8.76 32.81
C GLY A 32 -12.42 -9.29 34.23
N ASN A 33 -11.46 -10.20 34.43
CA ASN A 33 -10.91 -10.41 35.76
C ASN A 33 -10.26 -9.09 36.22
N TYR A 34 -10.71 -8.61 37.38
CA TYR A 34 -10.34 -7.32 37.95
C TYR A 34 -8.84 -7.31 38.32
N TYR A 35 -7.97 -6.96 37.37
CA TYR A 35 -6.58 -6.65 37.68
C TYR A 35 -6.52 -5.17 38.08
N PRO A 36 -6.02 -4.82 39.29
CA PRO A 36 -5.84 -3.43 39.66
C PRO A 36 -4.84 -2.81 38.69
N PHE A 37 -5.33 -1.93 37.83
CA PHE A 37 -4.51 -1.08 36.98
C PHE A 37 -3.69 -0.16 37.88
N PHE A 38 -2.47 -0.58 38.22
CA PHE A 38 -1.45 0.36 38.69
C PHE A 38 -1.16 1.30 37.52
N THR A 39 -1.17 2.60 37.81
CA THR A 39 -1.10 3.76 36.91
C THR A 39 0.23 3.94 36.18
N ASN A 40 0.86 2.86 35.74
CA ASN A 40 1.88 2.96 34.71
C ASN A 40 1.16 2.84 33.38
N LEU A 41 0.74 3.99 32.83
CA LEU A 41 0.44 4.15 31.39
C LEU A 41 1.75 4.00 30.59
N ASP A 42 2.52 2.97 30.89
CA ASP A 42 3.56 2.48 30.01
C ASP A 42 2.80 1.68 28.94
N PRO A 43 2.77 2.11 27.67
CA PRO A 43 1.97 1.48 26.60
C PRO A 43 2.35 0.02 26.30
N GLY A 44 3.11 -0.64 27.18
CA GLY A 44 3.88 -1.83 26.89
C GLY A 44 4.92 -1.52 25.81
N PRO A 45 5.77 -2.50 25.46
CA PRO A 45 6.41 -2.44 24.16
C PRO A 45 5.30 -2.28 23.11
N GLY A 46 5.38 -1.21 22.33
CA GLY A 46 4.49 -1.04 21.18
C GLY A 46 4.55 -2.30 20.30
N PRO A 47 3.48 -2.59 19.53
CA PRO A 47 3.47 -3.75 18.65
C PRO A 47 4.76 -3.77 17.82
N THR A 48 5.53 -4.85 17.95
CA THR A 48 6.76 -5.05 17.19
C THR A 48 6.40 -4.95 15.71
N PRO A 49 6.99 -4.01 14.96
CA PRO A 49 6.75 -3.94 13.53
C PRO A 49 7.05 -5.31 12.90
N LEU A 50 6.17 -5.79 12.02
CA LEU A 50 6.40 -7.07 11.32
C LEU A 50 7.66 -7.03 10.45
N TRP A 51 8.11 -5.83 10.12
CA TRP A 51 9.36 -5.57 9.45
C TRP A 51 9.98 -4.27 9.99
N GLU A 52 11.27 -4.31 10.30
CA GLU A 52 12.09 -3.13 10.61
C GLU A 52 13.29 -3.10 9.66
N PRO A 53 13.72 -1.91 9.19
CA PRO A 53 14.92 -1.79 8.37
C PRO A 53 16.14 -2.20 9.19
N VAL A 54 17.00 -3.05 8.62
CA VAL A 54 18.33 -3.31 9.19
C VAL A 54 19.14 -2.02 9.05
N SER A 55 19.47 -1.39 10.17
CA SER A 55 20.40 -0.26 10.18
C SER A 55 21.82 -0.84 10.18
N GLU A 56 22.48 -0.88 9.03
CA GLU A 56 23.92 -1.12 9.04
C GLU A 56 24.62 0.09 9.68
N PRO A 57 25.59 -0.11 10.59
CA PRO A 57 26.40 0.99 11.09
C PRO A 57 27.15 1.59 9.91
N ALA A 58 26.79 2.82 9.55
CA ALA A 58 27.38 3.52 8.42
C ALA A 58 28.89 3.73 8.64
N ASP A 59 29.71 2.98 7.90
CA ASP A 59 31.08 3.40 7.59
C ASP A 59 30.96 4.49 6.52
N ASN A 60 30.98 5.76 6.98
CA ASN A 60 30.94 6.99 6.18
C ASN A 60 29.68 7.18 5.27
N PRO A 61 28.64 7.91 5.74
CA PRO A 61 27.32 7.91 5.11
C PRO A 61 27.10 8.85 3.92
N GLU A 62 28.10 9.59 3.43
CA GLU A 62 27.80 10.81 2.62
C GLU A 62 28.17 10.83 1.13
N ASP A 63 28.67 9.77 0.46
CA ASP A 63 29.11 9.97 -0.94
C ASP A 63 29.00 8.78 -1.91
N GLN A 64 28.33 7.68 -1.55
CA GLN A 64 28.10 6.59 -2.51
C GLN A 64 26.61 6.43 -2.82
N PRO A 65 26.21 6.50 -4.11
CA PRO A 65 24.82 6.25 -4.49
C PRO A 65 24.43 4.85 -4.03
N LYS A 66 23.20 4.73 -3.51
CA LYS A 66 22.68 3.46 -3.05
C LYS A 66 22.59 2.49 -4.22
N ARG A 67 22.77 1.20 -3.92
CA ARG A 67 22.83 0.17 -4.95
C ARG A 67 21.43 -0.31 -5.32
N MET A 68 21.20 -0.45 -6.62
CA MET A 68 20.07 -1.18 -7.19
C MET A 68 20.39 -2.68 -7.24
N ILE A 69 19.44 -3.50 -6.80
CA ILE A 69 19.56 -4.96 -6.75
C ILE A 69 18.48 -5.58 -7.63
N GLU A 70 18.90 -6.36 -8.62
CA GLU A 70 17.98 -7.14 -9.47
C GLU A 70 17.56 -8.44 -8.80
N LEU A 71 16.25 -8.70 -8.80
CA LEU A 71 15.65 -9.90 -8.22
C LEU A 71 15.46 -10.98 -9.29
N ARG A 72 16.27 -12.04 -9.23
CA ARG A 72 16.29 -13.14 -10.21
C ARG A 72 14.96 -13.88 -10.40
N TYR A 73 14.13 -13.95 -9.36
CA TYR A 73 12.84 -14.68 -9.38
C TYR A 73 11.64 -13.74 -9.37
N LEU A 74 11.79 -12.56 -9.98
CA LEU A 74 10.73 -11.58 -10.15
C LEU A 74 10.55 -11.28 -11.64
N SER A 75 9.34 -11.46 -12.15
CA SER A 75 9.01 -11.13 -13.53
C SER A 75 8.46 -9.70 -13.61
N ALA A 76 9.24 -8.80 -14.22
CA ALA A 76 8.86 -7.42 -14.50
C ALA A 76 9.74 -6.86 -15.63
N PRO A 77 9.34 -5.76 -16.31
CA PRO A 77 10.20 -5.09 -17.30
C PRO A 77 11.55 -4.66 -16.74
N SER A 78 11.62 -4.32 -15.46
CA SER A 78 12.85 -3.98 -14.74
C SER A 78 12.69 -4.44 -13.28
N PRO A 79 13.10 -5.69 -12.95
CA PRO A 79 12.84 -6.34 -11.66
C PRO A 79 13.89 -5.94 -10.62
N ALA A 80 14.08 -4.64 -10.42
CA ALA A 80 15.12 -4.11 -9.55
C ALA A 80 14.53 -3.21 -8.47
N PHE A 81 15.13 -3.26 -7.27
CA PHE A 81 14.80 -2.38 -6.15
C PHE A 81 16.08 -1.82 -5.54
N ILE A 82 15.94 -0.69 -4.85
CA ILE A 82 17.02 -0.18 -4.00
C ILE A 82 17.26 -1.14 -2.83
N GLU A 83 18.51 -1.24 -2.37
CA GLU A 83 18.92 -2.14 -1.29
C GLU A 83 18.00 -2.11 -0.06
N ASP A 84 17.61 -0.91 0.40
CA ASP A 84 16.69 -0.72 1.53
C ASP A 84 15.32 -1.40 1.34
N ALA A 85 14.80 -1.41 0.11
CA ALA A 85 13.49 -1.93 -0.22
C ALA A 85 13.48 -3.45 -0.45
N VAL A 86 14.63 -4.06 -0.75
CA VAL A 86 14.73 -5.50 -1.08
C VAL A 86 14.27 -6.39 0.07
N ALA A 87 14.73 -6.08 1.29
CA ALA A 87 14.37 -6.86 2.47
C ALA A 87 12.87 -6.76 2.77
N SER A 88 12.31 -5.54 2.70
CA SER A 88 10.88 -5.29 2.88
C SER A 88 10.04 -6.01 1.82
N PHE A 89 10.41 -5.89 0.54
CA PHE A 89 9.71 -6.56 -0.56
C PHE A 89 9.72 -8.09 -0.39
N SER A 90 10.88 -8.66 -0.05
CA SER A 90 11.03 -10.10 0.15
C SER A 90 10.18 -10.60 1.32
N SER A 91 10.13 -9.83 2.41
CA SER A 91 9.29 -10.10 3.57
C SER A 91 7.79 -10.02 3.23
N LEU A 92 7.36 -8.97 2.52
CA LEU A 92 6.00 -8.83 2.03
C LEU A 92 5.59 -10.00 1.12
N ARG A 93 6.45 -10.38 0.17
CA ARG A 93 6.19 -11.51 -0.74
C ARG A 93 6.02 -12.82 0.01
N ALA A 94 6.86 -13.09 1.01
CA ALA A 94 6.74 -14.28 1.85
C ALA A 94 5.41 -14.29 2.63
N ALA A 95 5.03 -13.16 3.26
CA ALA A 95 3.76 -13.05 3.97
C ALA A 95 2.55 -13.23 3.04
N VAL A 96 2.61 -12.68 1.82
CA VAL A 96 1.57 -12.87 0.81
C VAL A 96 1.44 -14.34 0.39
N ILE A 97 2.55 -15.04 0.20
CA ILE A 97 2.54 -16.49 -0.11
C ILE A 97 1.90 -17.28 1.03
N GLU A 98 2.22 -16.95 2.28
CA GLU A 98 1.67 -17.62 3.46
C GLU A 98 0.17 -17.38 3.62
N GLU A 99 -0.26 -16.13 3.52
CA GLU A 99 -1.66 -15.72 3.74
C GLU A 99 -2.56 -16.09 2.57
N ALA A 100 -2.09 -15.92 1.33
CA ALA A 100 -2.87 -16.19 0.13
C ALA A 100 -2.69 -17.62 -0.39
N GLY A 101 -1.58 -18.29 -0.10
CA GLY A 101 -1.27 -19.64 -0.60
C GLY A 101 -0.74 -19.69 -2.03
N TRP A 102 -0.42 -18.54 -2.62
CA TRP A 102 0.19 -18.42 -3.94
C TRP A 102 1.00 -17.13 -4.05
N ASP A 103 1.95 -17.11 -4.97
CA ASP A 103 2.90 -16.01 -5.12
C ASP A 103 2.34 -14.90 -6.02
N PHE A 104 1.47 -14.06 -5.44
CA PHE A 104 0.86 -12.93 -6.16
C PHE A 104 1.88 -11.89 -6.64
N LEU A 105 3.01 -11.74 -5.93
CA LEU A 105 4.06 -10.76 -6.27
C LEU A 105 5.18 -11.37 -7.14
N SER A 106 5.00 -12.58 -7.69
CA SER A 106 5.97 -13.18 -8.61
C SER A 106 6.11 -12.37 -9.90
N THR A 107 5.03 -11.69 -10.29
CA THR A 107 4.93 -10.91 -11.53
C THR A 107 4.40 -9.52 -11.21
N LEU A 108 5.19 -8.51 -11.54
CA LEU A 108 4.82 -7.11 -11.41
C LEU A 108 4.64 -6.50 -12.79
N GLU A 109 3.71 -5.54 -12.89
CA GLU A 109 3.63 -4.65 -14.05
C GLU A 109 4.93 -3.84 -14.15
N ASN A 110 5.43 -3.36 -13.00
CA ASN A 110 6.70 -2.66 -12.91
C ASN A 110 7.28 -2.64 -11.49
N ALA A 111 8.59 -2.49 -11.37
CA ALA A 111 9.27 -2.27 -10.09
C ALA A 111 10.24 -1.08 -10.16
N PHE A 112 10.87 -0.88 -11.31
CA PHE A 112 11.77 0.23 -11.54
C PHE A 112 11.60 0.79 -12.95
N VAL A 113 11.71 2.11 -13.09
CA VAL A 113 11.77 2.75 -14.41
C VAL A 113 13.06 3.56 -14.45
N PRO A 114 13.99 3.28 -15.37
CA PRO A 114 15.17 4.12 -15.52
C PRO A 114 14.80 5.48 -16.13
N LEU A 115 15.61 6.51 -15.86
CA LEU A 115 15.33 7.90 -16.29
C LEU A 115 15.22 8.08 -17.80
N ASP A 116 15.80 7.19 -18.59
CA ASP A 116 15.71 7.21 -20.06
C ASP A 116 14.33 6.76 -20.58
N LYS A 117 13.46 6.25 -19.70
CA LYS A 117 12.09 5.85 -20.02
C LYS A 117 11.09 6.79 -19.37
N THR A 118 10.08 7.14 -20.14
CA THR A 118 8.98 7.96 -19.66
C THR A 118 7.85 7.11 -19.08
N LEU A 119 7.32 7.56 -17.96
CA LEU A 119 6.07 7.03 -17.41
C LEU A 119 4.88 7.45 -18.27
N SER A 120 3.73 6.83 -18.00
CA SER A 120 2.49 7.20 -18.68
C SER A 120 2.19 8.69 -18.44
N PRO A 121 2.04 9.50 -19.50
CA PRO A 121 1.88 10.94 -19.36
C PRO A 121 0.63 11.28 -18.55
N GLY A 122 0.74 12.29 -17.69
CA GLY A 122 -0.35 12.75 -16.83
C GLY A 122 -0.63 11.88 -15.60
N ILE A 123 0.11 10.78 -15.40
CA ILE A 123 0.01 9.92 -14.22
C ILE A 123 1.31 10.01 -13.41
N ASN A 124 1.19 10.28 -12.11
CA ASN A 124 2.34 10.38 -11.20
C ASN A 124 2.65 8.98 -10.65
N LEU A 125 3.73 8.37 -11.13
CA LEU A 125 4.22 7.06 -10.67
C LEU A 125 5.72 7.15 -10.32
N ASP A 126 6.13 8.32 -9.86
CA ASP A 126 7.53 8.75 -9.83
C ASP A 126 8.40 7.94 -8.86
N TRP A 127 7.79 7.27 -7.86
CA TRP A 127 8.53 6.36 -6.99
C TRP A 127 9.12 5.16 -7.75
N LEU A 128 8.63 4.85 -8.95
CA LEU A 128 9.29 3.86 -9.82
C LEU A 128 10.69 4.30 -10.25
N TYR A 129 10.95 5.61 -10.37
CA TYR A 129 12.31 6.12 -10.66
C TYR A 129 13.24 5.93 -9.45
N THR A 130 12.72 5.93 -8.23
CA THR A 130 13.55 5.80 -7.01
C THR A 130 13.99 4.36 -6.69
N GLY A 131 13.50 3.36 -7.44
CA GLY A 131 13.69 1.95 -7.08
C GLY A 131 12.97 1.52 -5.79
N ARG A 132 12.07 2.37 -5.27
CA ARG A 132 11.22 2.12 -4.08
C ARG A 132 9.75 1.93 -4.43
N GLY A 133 9.37 2.10 -5.69
CA GLY A 133 8.01 1.90 -6.18
C GLY A 133 7.75 0.45 -6.61
N MET A 134 6.49 0.05 -6.65
CA MET A 134 6.06 -1.15 -7.36
C MET A 134 4.66 -0.96 -7.96
N MET A 135 4.43 -1.62 -9.09
CA MET A 135 3.13 -1.75 -9.73
C MET A 135 2.75 -3.23 -9.82
N ILE A 136 1.70 -3.62 -9.10
CA ILE A 136 1.16 -4.98 -9.18
C ILE A 136 0.47 -5.23 -10.54
N ASN A 137 0.50 -6.47 -11.02
CA ASN A 137 -0.10 -6.85 -12.30
C ASN A 137 -1.64 -6.78 -12.26
N ASP A 138 -2.26 -6.41 -13.38
CA ASP A 138 -3.71 -6.37 -13.52
C ASP A 138 -4.37 -7.72 -13.88
N ILE A 139 -3.61 -8.68 -14.41
CA ILE A 139 -4.13 -9.98 -14.83
C ILE A 139 -5.00 -10.66 -13.75
N PRO A 140 -4.60 -10.67 -12.45
CA PRO A 140 -5.44 -11.25 -11.41
C PRO A 140 -6.81 -10.56 -11.26
N ARG A 141 -6.93 -9.26 -11.52
CA ARG A 141 -8.22 -8.54 -11.46
C ARG A 141 -9.13 -9.00 -12.59
N LEU A 142 -8.58 -9.08 -13.81
CA LEU A 142 -9.31 -9.54 -14.99
C LEU A 142 -9.75 -11.01 -14.88
N ALA A 143 -9.13 -11.78 -14.01
CA ALA A 143 -9.46 -13.18 -13.73
C ALA A 143 -10.38 -13.38 -12.51
N ASP A 144 -10.87 -12.32 -11.86
CA ASP A 144 -11.61 -12.37 -10.59
C ASP A 144 -10.82 -12.97 -9.40
N TRP A 145 -9.49 -12.84 -9.43
CA TRP A 145 -8.55 -13.18 -8.35
C TRP A 145 -8.06 -11.97 -7.57
N LEU A 146 -8.39 -10.76 -8.01
CA LEU A 146 -8.13 -9.50 -7.31
C LEU A 146 -9.38 -8.63 -7.41
N VAL A 147 -9.81 -8.07 -6.28
CA VAL A 147 -10.95 -7.16 -6.22
C VAL A 147 -10.60 -5.90 -5.45
N LEU A 148 -11.31 -4.83 -5.76
CA LEU A 148 -11.06 -3.50 -5.21
C LEU A 148 -12.21 -3.07 -4.32
N VAL A 149 -11.90 -2.57 -3.13
CA VAL A 149 -12.87 -1.88 -2.28
C VAL A 149 -12.53 -0.40 -2.29
N ARG A 150 -13.53 0.43 -2.59
CA ARG A 150 -13.39 1.89 -2.59
C ARG A 150 -13.34 2.40 -1.15
N GLU A 151 -12.35 3.22 -0.84
CA GLU A 151 -12.25 3.93 0.43
C GLU A 151 -12.07 5.42 0.16
N ASP A 152 -13.06 6.23 0.54
CA ASP A 152 -13.00 7.68 0.37
C ASP A 152 -12.62 8.34 1.70
N TYR A 153 -11.54 9.14 1.68
CA TYR A 153 -11.10 9.96 2.80
C TYR A 153 -11.09 11.44 2.39
N GLY A 154 -12.09 12.19 2.84
CA GLY A 154 -12.27 13.57 2.39
C GLY A 154 -12.52 13.63 0.88
N CYS A 155 -11.68 14.38 0.16
CA CYS A 155 -11.77 14.50 -1.30
C CYS A 155 -10.89 13.48 -2.05
N GLN A 156 -10.24 12.56 -1.34
CA GLN A 156 -9.33 11.57 -1.92
C GLN A 156 -10.00 10.20 -1.93
N THR A 157 -9.97 9.55 -3.09
CA THR A 157 -10.36 8.15 -3.24
C THR A 157 -9.11 7.28 -3.18
N PHE A 158 -9.19 6.19 -2.42
CA PHE A 158 -8.19 5.14 -2.34
C PHE A 158 -8.82 3.81 -2.70
N TRP A 159 -7.98 2.89 -3.15
CA TRP A 159 -8.38 1.51 -3.37
C TRP A 159 -7.75 0.63 -2.30
N ARG A 160 -8.57 -0.21 -1.70
CA ARG A 160 -8.11 -1.34 -0.92
C ARG A 160 -8.14 -2.57 -1.81
N VAL A 161 -7.00 -3.19 -1.96
CA VAL A 161 -6.77 -4.34 -2.84
C VAL A 161 -6.92 -5.60 -2.02
N TYR A 162 -7.82 -6.47 -2.46
CA TYR A 162 -7.97 -7.81 -1.93
C TYR A 162 -7.60 -8.83 -2.98
N ILE A 163 -6.81 -9.82 -2.60
CA ILE A 163 -6.46 -10.95 -3.46
C ILE A 163 -7.15 -12.21 -2.95
N LYS A 164 -7.54 -13.09 -3.86
CA LYS A 164 -8.24 -14.32 -3.51
C LYS A 164 -7.28 -15.30 -2.85
N ALA A 165 -7.67 -15.91 -1.74
CA ALA A 165 -6.91 -17.01 -1.17
C ALA A 165 -6.97 -18.24 -2.10
N TYR A 166 -5.89 -18.99 -2.22
CA TYR A 166 -5.88 -20.24 -2.98
C TYR A 166 -6.77 -21.27 -2.30
N ASN A 167 -6.67 -21.40 -0.98
CA ASN A 167 -7.53 -22.28 -0.19
C ASN A 167 -8.85 -21.56 0.19
N GLN A 168 -9.94 -21.99 -0.44
CA GLN A 168 -11.28 -21.44 -0.21
C GLN A 168 -12.09 -22.18 0.88
N GLN A 169 -11.43 -23.00 1.70
CA GLN A 169 -12.06 -23.72 2.82
C GLN A 169 -11.95 -22.96 4.16
N GLY A 170 -11.37 -21.75 4.16
CA GLY A 170 -11.31 -20.87 5.33
C GLY A 170 -10.05 -20.99 6.19
N TYR A 171 -9.04 -21.73 5.72
CA TYR A 171 -7.71 -21.73 6.35
C TYR A 171 -6.88 -20.48 6.02
N GLN A 172 -7.23 -19.77 4.95
CA GLN A 172 -6.50 -18.62 4.41
C GLN A 172 -7.50 -17.53 4.03
N GLY A 173 -7.15 -16.27 4.33
CA GLY A 173 -8.02 -15.12 4.10
C GLY A 173 -9.31 -15.12 4.91
N GLN A 174 -10.22 -14.22 4.56
CA GLN A 174 -11.51 -14.04 5.23
C GLN A 174 -12.62 -13.68 4.22
N PRO A 175 -13.89 -14.00 4.50
CA PRO A 175 -15.00 -13.54 3.67
C PRO A 175 -15.08 -12.00 3.67
N LEU A 176 -15.27 -11.43 2.48
CA LEU A 176 -15.52 -9.99 2.36
C LEU A 176 -16.83 -9.63 3.06
N GLN A 177 -16.85 -8.43 3.64
CA GLN A 177 -18.01 -7.89 4.38
C GLN A 177 -18.65 -6.70 3.65
N THR A 178 -18.14 -6.32 2.47
CA THR A 178 -18.56 -5.14 1.72
C THR A 178 -18.60 -5.44 0.23
N ASN A 179 -19.44 -4.70 -0.49
CA ASN A 179 -19.43 -4.68 -1.94
C ASN A 179 -18.09 -4.16 -2.45
N ILE A 180 -17.67 -4.68 -3.59
CA ILE A 180 -16.47 -4.23 -4.28
C ILE A 180 -16.84 -3.15 -5.29
N TRP A 181 -15.85 -2.39 -5.72
CA TRP A 181 -15.97 -1.50 -6.86
C TRP A 181 -15.47 -2.21 -8.11
N ASP A 182 -16.35 -2.37 -9.08
CA ASP A 182 -16.00 -2.88 -10.40
C ASP A 182 -15.63 -1.72 -11.34
N LEU A 183 -14.33 -1.59 -11.63
CA LEU A 183 -13.84 -0.62 -12.60
C LEU A 183 -14.33 -0.92 -14.02
N ASN A 184 -14.56 -2.19 -14.37
CA ASN A 184 -14.99 -2.61 -15.71
C ASN A 184 -16.44 -2.25 -16.00
N ALA A 185 -17.25 -1.99 -14.97
CA ALA A 185 -18.64 -1.55 -15.13
C ALA A 185 -18.76 -0.27 -15.98
N ARG A 186 -17.72 0.56 -16.08
CA ARG A 186 -17.67 1.73 -16.97
C ARG A 186 -17.83 1.38 -18.47
N TYR A 187 -17.53 0.13 -18.84
CA TYR A 187 -17.64 -0.37 -20.21
C TYR A 187 -18.97 -1.08 -20.49
N SER A 188 -19.90 -1.09 -19.53
CA SER A 188 -21.20 -1.79 -19.63
C SER A 188 -22.23 -1.10 -20.54
N GLY A 189 -22.01 0.17 -20.88
CA GLY A 189 -22.98 1.02 -21.58
C GLY A 189 -23.96 1.74 -20.64
N ASP A 190 -23.84 1.56 -19.33
CA ASP A 190 -24.57 2.37 -18.35
C ASP A 190 -23.91 3.74 -18.14
N ASN A 191 -24.69 4.81 -18.29
CA ASN A 191 -24.17 6.18 -18.19
C ASN A 191 -23.65 6.49 -16.78
N ALA A 192 -24.34 6.03 -15.74
CA ALA A 192 -23.93 6.30 -14.37
C ALA A 192 -22.62 5.56 -14.03
N ALA A 193 -22.46 4.32 -14.47
CA ALA A 193 -21.22 3.56 -14.31
C ALA A 193 -20.06 4.21 -15.07
N TYR A 194 -20.31 4.76 -16.27
CA TYR A 194 -19.29 5.49 -17.02
C TYR A 194 -18.83 6.76 -16.29
N GLU A 195 -19.76 7.62 -15.87
CA GLU A 195 -19.47 8.88 -15.18
C GLU A 195 -18.77 8.69 -13.83
N ASN A 196 -19.11 7.61 -13.12
CA ASN A 196 -18.51 7.30 -11.83
C ASN A 196 -17.18 6.53 -11.94
N GLY A 197 -16.78 6.08 -13.13
CA GLY A 197 -15.59 5.24 -13.30
C GLY A 197 -15.75 3.82 -12.76
N GLY A 198 -16.93 3.27 -12.90
CA GLY A 198 -17.29 1.95 -12.41
C GLY A 198 -18.55 2.02 -11.55
N ALA A 199 -18.87 0.90 -10.92
CA ALA A 199 -20.02 0.76 -10.05
C ALA A 199 -19.73 -0.22 -8.93
N PHE A 200 -20.50 -0.14 -7.85
CA PHE A 200 -20.49 -1.19 -6.85
C PHE A 200 -21.04 -2.50 -7.43
N SER A 201 -20.42 -3.62 -7.08
CA SER A 201 -20.94 -4.94 -7.42
C SER A 201 -22.33 -5.15 -6.83
N ALA A 202 -23.20 -5.86 -7.55
CA ALA A 202 -24.55 -6.17 -7.08
C ALA A 202 -24.57 -7.07 -5.83
N THR A 203 -23.53 -7.90 -5.67
CA THR A 203 -23.37 -8.82 -4.53
C THR A 203 -21.95 -8.73 -3.98
N ILE A 204 -21.78 -9.11 -2.72
CA ILE A 204 -20.47 -9.27 -2.10
C ILE A 204 -19.83 -10.53 -2.70
N PRO A 205 -18.60 -10.46 -3.26
CA PRO A 205 -17.94 -11.63 -3.81
C PRO A 205 -17.79 -12.73 -2.75
N ALA A 206 -18.26 -13.92 -3.09
CA ALA A 206 -18.12 -15.09 -2.24
C ALA A 206 -16.65 -15.53 -2.15
N GLY A 207 -16.36 -16.35 -1.15
CA GLY A 207 -15.04 -16.93 -0.93
C GLY A 207 -14.20 -16.16 0.09
N TYR A 208 -12.94 -16.57 0.19
CA TYR A 208 -11.98 -16.04 1.14
C TYR A 208 -10.93 -15.17 0.44
N TRP A 209 -10.70 -14.01 1.02
CA TRP A 209 -9.91 -12.93 0.45
C TRP A 209 -8.89 -12.44 1.47
N VAL A 210 -7.70 -12.15 1.00
CA VAL A 210 -6.59 -11.60 1.77
C VAL A 210 -6.51 -10.11 1.46
N ASP A 211 -6.44 -9.31 2.53
CA ASP A 211 -6.28 -7.87 2.44
C ASP A 211 -4.81 -7.51 2.14
N PHE A 212 -4.49 -7.46 0.85
CA PHE A 212 -3.16 -7.15 0.37
C PHE A 212 -2.71 -5.75 0.79
N THR A 213 -3.60 -4.76 0.79
CA THR A 213 -3.26 -3.40 1.20
C THR A 213 -2.81 -3.33 2.65
N SER A 214 -3.49 -4.03 3.56
CA SER A 214 -3.05 -4.08 4.96
C SER A 214 -1.73 -4.81 5.15
N LEU A 215 -1.51 -5.92 4.42
CA LEU A 215 -0.22 -6.62 4.44
C LEU A 215 0.90 -5.72 3.92
N ALA A 216 0.71 -5.11 2.75
CA ALA A 216 1.65 -4.15 2.16
C ALA A 216 2.02 -3.06 3.16
N GLN A 217 1.03 -2.42 3.79
CA GLN A 217 1.26 -1.39 4.80
C GLN A 217 2.06 -1.91 6.00
N ALA A 218 1.78 -3.13 6.48
CA ALA A 218 2.50 -3.72 7.60
C ALA A 218 3.98 -4.00 7.31
N HIS A 219 4.33 -4.14 6.03
CA HIS A 219 5.72 -4.24 5.55
C HIS A 219 6.28 -2.89 5.05
N GLY A 220 5.58 -1.77 5.26
CA GLY A 220 6.04 -0.41 4.93
C GLY A 220 5.71 0.06 3.51
N TRP A 221 4.94 -0.72 2.73
CA TRP A 221 4.50 -0.34 1.39
C TRP A 221 3.20 0.46 1.47
N THR A 222 3.27 1.70 1.02
CA THR A 222 2.16 2.65 1.10
C THR A 222 1.44 2.72 -0.24
N ARG A 223 0.11 2.65 -0.21
CA ARG A 223 -0.75 2.96 -1.37
C ARG A 223 -0.92 4.46 -1.55
N PHE A 224 -1.34 4.86 -2.75
CA PHE A 224 -1.58 6.27 -3.08
C PHE A 224 -3.04 6.55 -3.42
N PRO A 225 -3.52 7.81 -3.24
CA PRO A 225 -4.82 8.19 -3.72
C PRO A 225 -4.88 8.16 -5.25
N THR A 226 -6.09 8.00 -5.77
CA THR A 226 -6.41 8.24 -7.17
C THR A 226 -5.98 9.64 -7.61
N GLN A 227 -5.64 9.79 -8.88
CA GLN A 227 -5.41 11.11 -9.47
C GLN A 227 -6.67 11.70 -10.10
N LEU A 228 -6.54 12.95 -10.57
CA LEU A 228 -7.58 13.61 -11.34
C LEU A 228 -8.04 12.73 -12.50
N HIS A 229 -9.35 12.73 -12.76
CA HIS A 229 -9.97 12.01 -13.87
C HIS A 229 -9.82 10.47 -13.82
N TRP A 230 -9.58 9.87 -12.65
CA TRP A 230 -9.58 8.42 -12.49
C TRP A 230 -10.88 7.74 -12.95
N GLN A 231 -11.99 8.50 -12.92
CA GLN A 231 -13.28 8.05 -13.44
C GLN A 231 -13.21 7.68 -14.92
N PHE A 232 -12.34 8.35 -15.67
CA PHE A 232 -12.18 8.16 -17.11
C PHE A 232 -10.86 7.47 -17.49
N SER A 233 -9.91 7.37 -16.55
CA SER A 233 -8.61 6.74 -16.76
C SER A 233 -8.32 5.69 -15.68
N GLU A 234 -8.27 4.44 -16.09
CA GLU A 234 -7.92 3.34 -15.19
C GLU A 234 -6.51 3.50 -14.61
N LYS A 235 -5.55 4.01 -15.40
CA LYS A 235 -4.20 4.31 -14.89
C LYS A 235 -4.21 5.35 -13.77
N ALA A 236 -5.08 6.36 -13.87
CA ALA A 236 -5.23 7.38 -12.82
C ALA A 236 -5.91 6.83 -11.55
N SER A 237 -6.52 5.65 -11.59
CA SER A 237 -7.05 5.01 -10.39
C SER A 237 -5.95 4.56 -9.43
N ARG A 238 -4.74 4.23 -9.93
CA ARG A 238 -3.54 3.90 -9.14
C ARG A 238 -3.71 2.75 -8.12
N TYR A 239 -4.71 1.88 -8.24
CA TYR A 239 -4.83 0.72 -7.32
C TYR A 239 -3.63 -0.23 -7.40
N GLN A 240 -2.91 -0.24 -8.53
CA GLN A 240 -1.74 -1.08 -8.71
C GLN A 240 -0.49 -0.55 -8.01
N TYR A 241 -0.50 0.72 -7.59
CA TYR A 241 0.72 1.46 -7.29
C TYR A 241 0.98 1.59 -5.79
N PHE A 242 2.14 1.10 -5.36
CA PHE A 242 2.62 1.13 -3.98
C PHE A 242 4.06 1.62 -3.94
N ALA A 243 4.48 2.23 -2.83
CA ALA A 243 5.86 2.63 -2.64
C ALA A 243 6.33 2.44 -1.20
N PHE A 244 7.59 2.05 -1.08
CA PHE A 244 8.32 1.92 0.17
C PHE A 244 9.03 3.25 0.50
N THR A 245 8.25 4.22 1.01
CA THR A 245 8.71 5.62 1.14
C THR A 245 9.65 5.83 2.32
N GLN A 246 9.53 5.05 3.40
CA GLN A 246 10.26 5.23 4.66
C GLN A 246 10.18 6.65 5.23
N GLY A 247 9.11 7.40 4.92
CA GLY A 247 8.96 8.80 5.35
C GLY A 247 9.81 9.80 4.57
N LEU A 248 10.55 9.36 3.54
CA LEU A 248 11.24 10.24 2.60
C LEU A 248 10.22 10.93 1.69
N ASP A 249 10.52 12.16 1.29
CA ASP A 249 9.90 12.78 0.13
C ASP A 249 10.54 12.26 -1.18
N LEU A 250 9.90 12.56 -2.30
CA LEU A 250 10.31 12.05 -3.60
C LEU A 250 11.68 12.58 -4.03
N GLU A 251 11.99 13.85 -3.79
CA GLU A 251 13.25 14.47 -4.20
C GLU A 251 14.42 13.84 -3.43
N THR A 252 14.28 13.70 -2.10
CA THR A 252 15.25 13.01 -1.26
C THR A 252 15.45 11.56 -1.71
N ALA A 253 14.38 10.84 -2.06
CA ALA A 253 14.48 9.46 -2.52
C ALA A 253 15.09 9.32 -3.93
N LEU A 254 14.98 10.33 -4.79
CA LEU A 254 15.65 10.35 -6.10
C LEU A 254 17.15 10.57 -5.95
N LEU A 255 17.57 11.41 -4.99
CA LEU A 255 18.98 11.69 -4.71
C LEU A 255 19.76 10.46 -4.21
N ASP A 256 19.08 9.42 -3.72
CA ASP A 256 19.71 8.12 -3.40
C ASP A 256 20.32 7.44 -4.65
N LEU A 257 19.79 7.71 -5.84
CA LEU A 257 20.17 7.06 -7.10
C LEU A 257 20.72 8.00 -8.18
N TYR A 258 20.32 9.28 -8.16
CA TYR A 258 20.56 10.22 -9.24
C TYR A 258 21.20 11.51 -8.73
N SER A 259 22.02 12.11 -9.59
CA SER A 259 22.52 13.47 -9.37
C SER A 259 21.41 14.51 -9.52
N LEU A 260 21.63 15.70 -8.95
CA LEU A 260 20.68 16.81 -9.05
C LEU A 260 20.44 17.23 -10.52
N GLU A 261 21.47 17.16 -11.37
CA GLU A 261 21.36 17.48 -12.80
C GLU A 261 20.43 16.50 -13.54
N GLU A 262 20.55 15.20 -13.25
CA GLU A 262 19.66 14.17 -13.82
C GLU A 262 18.21 14.35 -13.38
N ILE A 263 17.98 14.71 -12.11
CA ILE A 263 16.65 15.00 -11.57
C ILE A 263 16.04 16.23 -12.23
N GLN A 264 16.81 17.30 -12.44
CA GLN A 264 16.34 18.51 -13.11
C GLN A 264 15.90 18.22 -14.55
N ASN A 265 16.66 17.39 -15.28
CA ASN A 265 16.30 16.96 -16.64
C ASN A 265 15.02 16.11 -16.68
N LEU A 266 14.68 15.39 -15.61
CA LEU A 266 13.42 14.64 -15.49
C LEU A 266 12.21 15.58 -15.30
N ILE A 267 12.38 16.64 -14.51
CA ILE A 267 11.30 17.58 -14.15
C ILE A 267 11.02 18.56 -15.29
N ASP A 268 12.07 19.02 -16.00
CA ASP A 268 11.98 19.93 -17.14
C ASP A 268 12.69 19.31 -18.37
N PRO A 269 12.01 18.49 -19.18
CA PRO A 269 12.61 17.91 -20.40
C PRO A 269 12.90 18.97 -21.50
N ALA A 270 12.73 20.27 -21.20
CA ALA A 270 12.94 21.39 -22.10
C ALA A 270 14.18 22.22 -21.71
N SER A 271 15.36 21.62 -21.81
CA SER A 271 16.64 22.33 -22.03
C SER A 271 17.56 21.34 -22.76
N PRO A 272 18.07 21.68 -23.96
CA PRO A 272 18.73 22.94 -24.30
C PRO A 272 18.02 23.84 -25.32
#